data_AF-A0A965WS31-F1
#
_entry.id   AF-A0A965WS31-F1
#
_cell.length_a   1.000
_cell.length_b   1.000
_cell.length_c   1.000
_cell.angle_alpha   90.00
_cell.angle_beta   90.00
_cell.angle_gamma   90.00
#
_symmetry.space_group_name_H-M   'P 1'
#
loop_
_entity.id
_entity.type
_entity.pdbx_description
1 polymer ?
#
loop_
_entity_poly.entity_id
_entity_poly.type
_entity_poly.pdbx_seq_one_letter_code
_entity_poly.pdbx_strand_id
1 'polypeptide(L)'
;MKRAAFIIVLAAIIILVTCAAIFMGCKNKPDNYTVAFDIGEYETEAPGSITVAAGSKIASPELSGSITPQAGRAFVWFTDSAKTAVYDFDTPVSGNMTLYLGEDGLVYSISYVDLIEGWFDVDALPTSYKAGVGVAIQSPVPAGYYQGHWYQGARLVGYCGVSVNETSDLVLTYKIEAINYSIHYTNITEVNGVDYSAYIVNPNPLTYKVTDGVVTLEPPVVLEGCPLVFSRWVLVKGNDYTERNALLDPLSEITPELVVIRSVFIRAVWE
;
A
#
# COMPACT_ATOMS: atom_id res chain seq x y z
N MET A 1 57.54 43.70 56.95
CA MET A 1 57.91 43.25 55.58
C MET A 1 57.85 41.73 55.38
N LYS A 2 58.14 40.86 56.37
CA LYS A 2 58.18 39.38 56.18
C LYS A 2 56.82 38.69 55.96
N ARG A 3 55.71 39.22 56.48
CA ARG A 3 54.36 38.62 56.34
C ARG A 3 53.74 38.80 54.96
N ALA A 4 53.98 39.93 54.29
CA ALA A 4 53.45 40.19 52.94
C ALA A 4 54.13 39.33 51.87
N ALA A 5 55.45 39.14 51.97
CA ALA A 5 56.20 38.29 51.06
C ALA A 5 55.77 36.80 51.15
N PHE A 6 55.46 36.31 52.36
CA PHE A 6 55.02 34.92 52.55
C PHE A 6 53.63 34.66 51.96
N ILE A 7 52.70 35.61 52.07
CA ILE A 7 51.34 35.49 51.49
C ILE A 7 51.38 35.51 49.96
N ILE A 8 52.24 36.34 49.37
CA ILE A 8 52.41 36.41 47.91
C ILE A 8 53.02 35.12 47.37
N VAL A 9 54.02 34.55 48.05
CA VAL A 9 54.62 33.27 47.66
C VAL A 9 53.63 32.11 47.81
N LEU A 10 52.83 32.08 48.88
CA LEU A 10 51.82 31.05 49.08
C LEU A 10 50.70 31.13 48.03
N ALA A 11 50.24 32.34 47.68
CA ALA A 11 49.26 32.56 46.64
C ALA A 11 49.79 32.17 45.25
N ALA A 12 51.05 32.47 44.94
CA ALA A 12 51.68 32.08 43.68
C ALA A 12 51.81 30.54 43.56
N ILE A 13 52.15 29.84 44.65
CA ILE A 13 52.23 28.37 44.67
C ILE A 13 50.84 27.74 44.53
N ILE A 14 49.81 28.27 45.20
CA ILE A 14 48.44 27.77 45.07
C ILE A 14 47.93 27.98 43.64
N ILE A 15 48.18 29.14 43.02
CA ILE A 15 47.81 29.41 41.63
C ILE A 15 48.55 28.43 40.67
N LEU A 16 49.84 28.16 40.90
CA LEU A 16 50.62 27.21 40.10
C LEU A 16 50.12 25.76 40.25
N VAL A 17 49.75 25.36 41.47
CA VAL A 17 49.21 24.01 41.76
C VAL A 17 47.80 23.85 41.18
N THR A 18 46.95 24.88 41.24
CA THR A 18 45.63 24.85 40.58
C THR A 18 45.74 24.92 39.06
N CYS A 19 46.71 25.65 38.50
CA CYS A 19 46.95 25.71 37.07
C CYS A 19 47.47 24.37 36.53
N ALA A 20 48.31 23.67 37.28
CA ALA A 20 48.75 22.31 36.95
C ALA A 20 47.63 21.26 37.03
N ALA A 21 46.68 21.40 37.96
CA ALA A 21 45.54 20.48 38.09
C ALA A 21 44.50 20.62 36.97
N ILE A 22 44.37 21.80 36.34
CA ILE A 22 43.47 22.02 35.18
C ILE A 22 43.98 21.27 33.94
N PHE A 23 45.29 21.00 33.83
CA PHE A 23 45.86 20.25 32.70
C PHE A 23 45.78 18.71 32.84
N MET A 24 45.56 18.17 34.05
CA MET A 24 45.49 16.71 34.26
C MET A 24 44.09 16.10 34.08
N GLY A 25 43.08 16.91 33.71
CA GLY A 25 41.69 16.47 33.55
C GLY A 25 41.25 16.18 32.11
N CYS A 26 42.01 16.57 31.09
CA CYS A 26 41.69 16.20 29.72
C CYS A 26 42.30 14.82 29.44
N LYS A 27 41.49 13.75 29.50
CA LYS A 27 41.84 12.52 28.77
C LYS A 27 42.05 12.94 27.32
N ASN A 28 43.29 12.92 26.84
CA ASN A 28 43.60 13.27 25.45
C ASN A 28 42.72 12.43 24.53
N LYS A 29 41.78 13.09 23.86
CA LYS A 29 40.99 12.44 22.80
C LYS A 29 41.98 11.99 21.72
N PRO A 30 41.87 10.77 21.18
CA PRO A 30 42.76 10.33 20.10
C PRO A 30 42.76 11.36 18.97
N ASP A 31 43.95 11.67 18.43
CA ASP A 31 44.07 12.59 17.29
C ASP A 31 43.47 11.98 16.02
N ASN A 32 43.47 10.64 15.93
CA ASN A 32 42.95 9.88 14.81
C ASN A 32 42.11 8.69 15.27
N TYR A 33 41.19 8.28 14.41
CA TYR A 33 40.41 7.05 14.54
C TYR A 33 40.62 6.15 13.31
N THR A 34 40.49 4.85 13.54
CA THR A 34 40.52 3.82 12.49
C THR A 34 39.10 3.41 12.12
N VAL A 35 38.81 3.44 10.82
CA VAL A 35 37.57 2.90 10.24
C VAL A 35 37.93 1.68 9.41
N ALA A 36 37.43 0.51 9.79
CA ALA A 36 37.57 -0.73 9.05
C ALA A 36 36.34 -0.98 8.17
N PHE A 37 36.55 -1.53 6.97
CA PHE A 37 35.48 -1.88 6.04
C PHE A 37 35.37 -3.40 5.91
N ASP A 38 34.26 -3.95 6.38
CA ASP A 38 33.94 -5.37 6.29
C ASP A 38 32.97 -5.61 5.13
N ILE A 39 33.44 -6.28 4.08
CA ILE A 39 32.63 -6.65 2.91
C ILE A 39 32.07 -8.08 2.98
N GLY A 40 32.26 -8.79 4.09
CA GLY A 40 31.73 -10.14 4.29
C GLY A 40 32.03 -11.10 3.12
N GLU A 41 30.98 -11.73 2.58
CA GLU A 41 31.04 -12.75 1.53
C GLU A 41 31.17 -12.18 0.10
N TYR A 42 31.18 -10.85 -0.07
CA TYR A 42 31.34 -10.27 -1.40
C TYR A 42 32.80 -10.49 -1.87
N GLU A 43 33.04 -11.53 -2.68
CA GLU A 43 34.38 -11.99 -3.11
C GLU A 43 35.16 -10.94 -3.94
N THR A 44 35.77 -9.97 -3.28
CA THR A 44 36.61 -8.91 -3.88
C THR A 44 37.74 -8.49 -2.94
N GLU A 45 38.70 -7.69 -3.42
CA GLU A 45 39.66 -7.04 -2.53
C GLU A 45 38.92 -6.04 -1.64
N ALA A 46 38.85 -6.33 -0.34
CA ALA A 46 38.26 -5.43 0.64
C ALA A 46 38.99 -4.07 0.61
N PRO A 47 38.27 -2.93 0.77
CA PRO A 47 38.89 -1.60 0.85
C PRO A 47 39.93 -1.45 1.97
N GLY A 48 40.02 -2.43 2.88
CA GLY A 48 40.93 -2.44 4.01
C GLY A 48 40.41 -1.56 5.14
N SER A 49 41.33 -0.82 5.78
CA SER A 49 41.00 0.15 6.82
C SER A 49 41.68 1.48 6.54
N ILE A 50 41.03 2.56 6.95
CA ILE A 50 41.58 3.92 6.84
C ILE A 50 41.79 4.52 8.22
N THR A 51 42.74 5.44 8.32
CA THR A 51 42.98 6.25 9.53
C THR A 51 42.66 7.70 9.21
N VAL A 52 41.79 8.32 10.02
CA VAL A 52 41.28 9.68 9.79
C VAL A 52 41.33 10.50 11.06
N ALA A 53 41.54 11.82 10.92
CA ALA A 53 41.57 12.73 12.06
C ALA A 53 40.23 12.73 12.80
N ALA A 54 40.27 12.78 14.13
CA ALA A 54 39.08 12.76 14.96
C ALA A 54 38.11 13.90 14.60
N GLY A 55 36.83 13.55 14.38
CA GLY A 55 35.82 14.52 13.95
C GLY A 55 35.80 14.83 12.44
N SER A 56 36.61 14.13 11.64
CA SER A 56 36.50 14.21 10.17
C SER A 56 35.35 13.36 9.66
N LYS A 57 34.74 13.79 8.55
CA LYS A 57 33.87 12.94 7.72
C LYS A 57 34.73 12.07 6.80
N ILE A 58 34.16 10.97 6.31
CA ILE A 58 34.81 10.09 5.33
C ILE A 58 33.93 9.99 4.08
N ALA A 59 34.54 9.75 2.92
CA ALA A 59 33.79 9.40 1.72
C ALA A 59 33.47 7.90 1.73
N SER A 60 32.39 7.50 1.04
CA SER A 60 32.14 6.07 0.80
C SER A 60 33.32 5.47 0.05
N PRO A 61 33.85 4.31 0.48
CA PRO A 61 34.88 3.62 -0.27
C PRO A 61 34.34 3.17 -1.63
N GLU A 62 35.19 3.23 -2.65
CA GLU A 62 34.92 2.63 -3.95
C GLU A 62 34.99 1.11 -3.82
N LEU A 63 33.97 0.40 -4.32
CA LEU A 63 33.96 -1.05 -4.35
C LEU A 63 34.60 -1.52 -5.66
N SER A 64 35.78 -2.12 -5.57
CA SER A 64 36.50 -2.64 -6.74
C SER A 64 36.01 -4.06 -7.09
N GLY A 65 35.60 -4.28 -8.34
CA GLY A 65 35.26 -5.62 -8.85
C GLY A 65 33.93 -5.66 -9.62
N SER A 66 33.56 -6.85 -10.10
CA SER A 66 32.31 -7.08 -10.84
C SER A 66 31.13 -7.42 -9.91
N ILE A 67 31.09 -6.85 -8.71
CA ILE A 67 29.97 -7.02 -7.79
C ILE A 67 28.82 -6.11 -8.20
N THR A 68 27.62 -6.66 -8.26
CA THR A 68 26.40 -5.93 -8.60
C THR A 68 25.35 -6.23 -7.55
N PRO A 69 24.64 -5.20 -7.02
CA PRO A 69 23.57 -5.45 -6.07
C PRO A 69 22.42 -6.19 -6.77
N GLN A 70 21.56 -6.83 -5.98
CA GLN A 70 20.32 -7.41 -6.53
C GLN A 70 19.47 -6.32 -7.20
N ALA A 71 18.64 -6.73 -8.16
CA ALA A 71 17.74 -5.82 -8.86
C ALA A 71 16.89 -5.01 -7.84
N GLY A 72 16.87 -3.69 -8.02
CA GLY A 72 16.18 -2.78 -7.11
C GLY A 72 16.86 -2.53 -5.76
N ARG A 73 18.11 -2.97 -5.57
CA ARG A 73 18.89 -2.71 -4.35
C ARG A 73 20.15 -1.91 -4.67
N ALA A 74 20.69 -1.28 -3.63
CA ALA A 74 21.99 -0.60 -3.68
C ALA A 74 22.87 -1.11 -2.54
N PHE A 75 24.19 -1.06 -2.76
CA PHE A 75 25.14 -1.29 -1.68
C PHE A 75 25.09 -0.16 -0.66
N VAL A 76 25.01 -0.52 0.61
CA VAL A 76 24.90 0.40 1.75
C VAL A 76 25.84 -0.06 2.86
N TRP A 77 26.48 0.90 3.52
CA TRP A 77 27.33 0.65 4.67
C TRP A 77 26.53 0.76 5.97
N PHE A 78 26.70 -0.21 6.85
CA PHE A 78 26.02 -0.30 8.15
C PHE A 78 27.01 -0.19 9.29
N THR A 79 26.57 0.33 10.43
CA THR A 79 27.38 0.47 11.65
C THR A 79 27.44 -0.80 12.50
N ASP A 80 26.61 -1.79 12.16
CA ASP A 80 26.49 -3.05 12.87
C ASP A 80 26.54 -4.25 11.90
N SER A 81 27.07 -5.37 12.38
CA SER A 81 27.20 -6.60 11.60
C SER A 81 25.84 -7.23 11.23
N ALA A 82 24.77 -6.89 11.95
CA ALA A 82 23.41 -7.33 11.63
C ALA A 82 22.74 -6.48 10.53
N LYS A 83 23.42 -5.42 10.05
CA LYS A 83 23.01 -4.56 8.94
C LYS A 83 21.67 -3.89 9.19
N THR A 84 21.51 -3.32 10.39
CA THR A 84 20.26 -2.70 10.85
C THR A 84 20.32 -1.17 10.92
N ALA A 85 21.51 -0.59 11.09
CA ALA A 85 21.73 0.84 11.21
C ALA A 85 22.68 1.34 10.12
N VAL A 86 22.11 1.99 9.09
CA VAL A 86 22.85 2.61 7.99
C VAL A 86 23.81 3.69 8.51
N TYR A 87 25.04 3.69 8.01
CA TYR A 87 26.01 4.74 8.26
C TYR A 87 25.81 5.90 7.29
N ASP A 88 25.63 7.09 7.83
CA ASP A 88 25.61 8.33 7.05
C ASP A 88 27.04 8.89 6.95
N PHE A 89 27.57 8.95 5.73
CA PHE A 89 28.92 9.47 5.45
C PHE A 89 29.07 10.97 5.76
N ASP A 90 27.96 11.69 5.94
CA ASP A 90 27.97 13.05 6.48
C ASP A 90 28.14 13.11 8.01
N THR A 91 28.11 11.97 8.71
CA THR A 91 28.38 11.89 10.14
C THR A 91 29.89 11.88 10.40
N PRO A 92 30.42 12.78 11.26
CA PRO A 92 31.82 12.76 11.67
C PRO A 92 32.22 11.48 12.41
N VAL A 93 33.40 10.94 12.08
CA VAL A 93 33.99 9.81 12.79
C VAL A 93 34.38 10.26 14.20
N SER A 94 33.72 9.68 15.21
CA SER A 94 33.87 10.03 16.62
C SER A 94 34.57 8.95 17.46
N GLY A 95 34.91 7.81 16.84
CA GLY A 95 35.56 6.67 17.46
C GLY A 95 36.04 5.67 16.41
N ASN A 96 36.87 4.72 16.83
CA ASN A 96 37.17 3.55 16.00
C ASN A 96 35.89 2.78 15.73
N MET A 97 35.67 2.37 14.48
CA MET A 97 34.47 1.62 14.08
C MET A 97 34.77 0.67 12.93
N THR A 98 33.88 -0.31 12.76
CA THR A 98 33.82 -1.15 11.57
C THR A 98 32.51 -0.86 10.86
N LEU A 99 32.58 -0.59 9.56
CA LEU A 99 31.42 -0.47 8.69
C LEU A 99 31.24 -1.77 7.93
N TYR A 100 30.00 -2.25 7.86
CA TYR A 100 29.63 -3.52 7.27
C TYR A 100 28.88 -3.29 5.96
N LEU A 101 29.34 -3.90 4.87
CA LEU A 101 28.68 -3.81 3.58
C LEU A 101 27.43 -4.69 3.55
N GLY A 102 26.33 -4.12 3.08
CA GLY A 102 25.10 -4.83 2.80
C GLY A 102 24.39 -4.24 1.60
N GLU A 103 23.19 -4.75 1.35
CA GLU A 103 22.29 -4.19 0.35
C GLU A 103 21.06 -3.63 1.04
N ASP A 104 20.55 -2.52 0.53
CA ASP A 104 19.26 -1.98 0.93
C ASP A 104 18.36 -1.70 -0.28
N GLY A 105 17.05 -1.81 -0.08
CA GLY A 105 16.07 -1.59 -1.14
C GLY A 105 16.05 -0.13 -1.60
N LEU A 106 16.06 0.10 -2.91
CA LEU A 106 15.81 1.40 -3.49
C LEU A 106 14.34 1.80 -3.30
N VAL A 107 14.10 3.10 -3.19
CA VAL A 107 12.75 3.67 -3.09
C VAL A 107 12.31 4.11 -4.47
N TYR A 108 11.14 3.63 -4.87
CA TYR A 108 10.49 3.95 -6.15
C TYR A 108 9.17 4.67 -5.91
N SER A 109 8.79 5.52 -6.84
CA SER A 109 7.55 6.29 -6.79
C SER A 109 6.35 5.46 -7.26
N ILE A 110 5.18 5.79 -6.70
CA ILE A 110 3.88 5.31 -7.14
C ILE A 110 3.05 6.53 -7.54
N SER A 111 2.51 6.49 -8.74
CA SER A 111 1.53 7.44 -9.24
C SER A 111 0.26 6.70 -9.65
N TYR A 112 -0.87 7.38 -9.53
CA TYR A 112 -2.19 6.81 -9.82
C TYR A 112 -2.84 7.60 -10.94
N VAL A 113 -3.44 6.89 -11.89
CA VAL A 113 -4.18 7.47 -13.01
C VAL A 113 -5.56 6.84 -13.11
N ASP A 114 -6.51 7.63 -13.63
CA ASP A 114 -7.91 7.21 -13.85
C ASP A 114 -8.60 6.68 -12.58
N LEU A 115 -8.28 7.29 -11.42
CA LEU A 115 -8.99 6.99 -10.19
C LEU A 115 -10.45 7.44 -10.32
N ILE A 116 -11.35 6.56 -9.91
CA ILE A 116 -12.79 6.85 -9.91
C ILE A 116 -13.09 7.75 -8.71
N GLU A 117 -13.69 8.91 -8.97
CA GLU A 117 -14.01 9.90 -7.94
C GLU A 117 -14.89 9.29 -6.84
N GLY A 118 -14.56 9.61 -5.58
CA GLY A 118 -15.30 9.15 -4.40
C GLY A 118 -15.05 7.69 -3.99
N TRP A 119 -14.22 6.94 -4.72
CA TRP A 119 -13.95 5.53 -4.39
C TRP A 119 -12.68 5.33 -3.55
N PHE A 120 -11.77 6.29 -3.61
CA PHE A 120 -10.48 6.24 -2.97
C PHE A 120 -10.31 7.43 -2.02
N ASP A 121 -9.71 7.17 -0.86
CA ASP A 121 -9.10 8.21 -0.05
C ASP A 121 -7.71 8.48 -0.62
N VAL A 122 -7.60 9.48 -1.50
CA VAL A 122 -6.38 9.77 -2.27
C VAL A 122 -5.21 10.11 -1.34
N ASP A 123 -5.48 10.77 -0.21
CA ASP A 123 -4.46 11.15 0.77
C ASP A 123 -3.93 9.96 1.57
N ALA A 124 -4.67 8.84 1.60
CA ALA A 124 -4.26 7.61 2.26
C ALA A 124 -3.48 6.65 1.32
N LEU A 125 -3.40 6.93 0.02
CA LEU A 125 -2.68 6.08 -0.93
C LEU A 125 -1.16 6.26 -0.79
N PRO A 126 -0.36 5.17 -0.77
CA PRO A 126 1.09 5.28 -0.71
C PRO A 126 1.65 5.88 -2.01
N THR A 127 2.53 6.88 -1.89
CA THR A 127 3.17 7.54 -3.04
C THR A 127 4.52 6.94 -3.41
N SER A 128 4.99 5.94 -2.66
CA SER A 128 6.27 5.27 -2.89
C SER A 128 6.30 3.90 -2.23
N TYR A 129 7.20 3.05 -2.70
CA TYR A 129 7.52 1.79 -2.04
C TYR A 129 9.02 1.52 -2.07
N LYS A 130 9.48 0.63 -1.18
CA LYS A 130 10.87 0.19 -1.12
C LYS A 130 10.98 -1.20 -1.74
N ALA A 131 11.86 -1.40 -2.71
CA ALA A 131 12.07 -2.71 -3.31
C ALA A 131 12.47 -3.75 -2.25
N GLY A 132 11.96 -4.98 -2.40
CA GLY A 132 12.05 -6.03 -1.39
C GLY A 132 11.00 -5.91 -0.26
N VAL A 133 10.21 -4.83 -0.21
CA VAL A 133 9.14 -4.62 0.77
C VAL A 133 7.81 -4.42 0.04
N GLY A 134 6.85 -5.29 0.29
CA GLY A 134 5.50 -5.16 -0.26
C GLY A 134 4.76 -4.00 0.43
N VAL A 135 3.95 -3.28 -0.33
CA VAL A 135 3.05 -2.25 0.23
C VAL A 135 1.61 -2.56 -0.14
N ALA A 136 0.72 -2.49 0.84
CA ALA A 136 -0.71 -2.62 0.59
C ALA A 136 -1.25 -1.33 -0.04
N ILE A 137 -2.13 -1.48 -1.03
CA ILE A 137 -2.86 -0.37 -1.65
C ILE A 137 -4.34 -0.68 -1.49
N GLN A 138 -5.12 0.33 -1.07
CA GLN A 138 -6.57 0.21 -0.98
C GLN A 138 -7.16 -0.25 -2.33
N SER A 139 -7.95 -1.33 -2.31
CA SER A 139 -8.65 -1.86 -3.49
C SER A 139 -10.15 -1.92 -3.18
N PRO A 140 -10.88 -0.79 -3.29
CA PRO A 140 -12.28 -0.71 -2.91
C PRO A 140 -13.12 -1.63 -3.79
N VAL A 141 -14.17 -2.24 -3.21
CA VAL A 141 -15.15 -3.03 -3.96
C VAL A 141 -16.52 -2.40 -3.77
N PRO A 142 -16.86 -1.37 -4.57
CA PRO A 142 -18.18 -0.77 -4.50
C PRO A 142 -19.26 -1.77 -4.86
N ALA A 143 -20.46 -1.51 -4.37
CA ALA A 143 -21.62 -2.34 -4.67
C ALA A 143 -21.90 -2.41 -6.17
N GLY A 144 -22.25 -3.58 -6.67
CA GLY A 144 -22.48 -3.80 -8.10
C GLY A 144 -21.20 -4.00 -8.93
N TYR A 145 -20.03 -4.13 -8.31
CA TYR A 145 -18.76 -4.43 -8.99
C TYR A 145 -18.10 -5.70 -8.44
N TYR A 146 -17.33 -6.38 -9.29
CA TYR A 146 -16.40 -7.43 -8.87
C TYR A 146 -15.17 -6.82 -8.20
N GLN A 147 -14.35 -7.63 -7.51
CA GLN A 147 -13.07 -7.16 -6.97
C GLN A 147 -12.16 -6.68 -8.11
N GLY A 148 -11.76 -5.41 -8.07
CA GLY A 148 -10.78 -4.86 -9.00
C GLY A 148 -9.33 -5.07 -8.55
N HIS A 149 -8.38 -4.80 -9.46
CA HIS A 149 -6.93 -4.97 -9.26
C HIS A 149 -6.12 -3.80 -9.84
N TRP A 150 -4.86 -3.70 -9.40
CA TRP A 150 -3.93 -2.67 -9.84
C TRP A 150 -3.09 -3.12 -11.03
N TYR A 151 -3.01 -2.27 -12.06
CA TYR A 151 -2.28 -2.54 -13.29
C TYR A 151 -1.29 -1.44 -13.61
N GLN A 152 -0.15 -1.83 -14.18
CA GLN A 152 0.76 -0.93 -14.90
C GLN A 152 0.61 -1.21 -16.39
N GLY A 153 -0.11 -0.33 -17.10
CA GLY A 153 -0.55 -0.60 -18.47
C GLY A 153 -1.42 -1.86 -18.55
N ALA A 154 -0.92 -2.90 -19.21
CA ALA A 154 -1.60 -4.20 -19.32
C ALA A 154 -1.17 -5.22 -18.24
N ARG A 155 -0.07 -4.96 -17.51
CA ARG A 155 0.49 -5.89 -16.53
C ARG A 155 -0.23 -5.78 -15.19
N LEU A 156 -0.69 -6.91 -14.66
CA LEU A 156 -1.19 -6.99 -13.29
C LEU A 156 -0.01 -6.79 -12.32
N VAL A 157 -0.10 -5.75 -11.49
CA VAL A 157 0.90 -5.47 -10.43
C VAL A 157 0.51 -6.20 -9.16
N GLY A 158 -0.76 -6.17 -8.80
CA GLY A 158 -1.26 -6.90 -7.64
C GLY A 158 -2.74 -6.68 -7.38
N TYR A 159 -3.30 -7.58 -6.56
CA TYR A 159 -4.71 -7.57 -6.19
C TYR A 159 -5.04 -6.44 -5.19
N CYS A 160 -4.17 -6.22 -4.22
CA CYS A 160 -4.33 -5.27 -3.11
C CYS A 160 -3.03 -4.59 -2.69
N GLY A 161 -2.06 -4.48 -3.60
CA GLY A 161 -0.76 -3.89 -3.29
C GLY A 161 0.30 -4.08 -4.36
N VAL A 162 1.49 -3.56 -4.05
CA VAL A 162 2.73 -3.72 -4.82
C VAL A 162 3.50 -4.91 -4.26
N SER A 163 3.98 -5.79 -5.14
CA SER A 163 4.74 -6.97 -4.74
C SER A 163 6.18 -6.62 -4.31
N VAL A 164 6.79 -7.48 -3.50
CA VAL A 164 8.21 -7.34 -3.06
C VAL A 164 9.21 -7.34 -4.23
N ASN A 165 8.80 -7.82 -5.41
CA ASN A 165 9.67 -8.00 -6.57
C ASN A 165 9.69 -6.78 -7.51
N GLU A 166 8.91 -5.74 -7.21
CA GLU A 166 8.88 -4.54 -8.04
C GLU A 166 10.16 -3.71 -7.86
N THR A 167 10.71 -3.20 -8.96
CA THR A 167 12.05 -2.57 -8.98
C THR A 167 12.10 -1.35 -9.91
N SER A 168 10.97 -0.69 -10.12
CA SER A 168 10.87 0.51 -10.95
C SER A 168 9.72 1.40 -10.51
N ASP A 169 9.72 2.66 -10.94
CA ASP A 169 8.58 3.55 -10.75
C ASP A 169 7.29 2.96 -11.34
N LEU A 170 6.18 3.18 -10.65
CA LEU A 170 4.87 2.66 -11.00
C LEU A 170 3.91 3.78 -11.36
N VAL A 171 3.20 3.57 -12.48
CA VAL A 171 2.01 4.33 -12.85
C VAL A 171 0.86 3.34 -12.86
N LEU A 172 -0.01 3.43 -11.86
CA LEU A 172 -1.02 2.44 -11.55
C LEU A 172 -2.41 2.92 -11.97
N THR A 173 -3.13 2.03 -12.65
CA THR A 173 -4.56 2.14 -12.93
C THR A 173 -5.31 1.08 -12.14
N TYR A 174 -6.41 1.46 -11.49
CA TYR A 174 -7.32 0.50 -10.89
C TYR A 174 -8.34 0.03 -11.91
N LYS A 175 -8.37 -1.27 -12.19
CA LYS A 175 -9.35 -1.85 -13.13
C LYS A 175 -10.33 -2.73 -12.37
N ILE A 176 -11.61 -2.53 -12.66
CA ILE A 176 -12.73 -3.19 -12.01
C ILE A 176 -13.88 -3.36 -13.02
N GLU A 177 -14.68 -4.40 -12.84
CA GLU A 177 -15.78 -4.73 -13.74
C GLU A 177 -17.12 -4.67 -13.01
N ALA A 178 -18.10 -4.02 -13.64
CA ALA A 178 -19.47 -4.00 -13.15
C ALA A 178 -20.12 -5.39 -13.30
N ILE A 179 -20.78 -5.84 -12.24
CA ILE A 179 -21.54 -7.07 -12.25
C ILE A 179 -22.74 -6.91 -13.18
N ASN A 180 -22.90 -7.86 -14.09
CA ASN A 180 -24.12 -7.98 -14.89
C ASN A 180 -25.15 -8.80 -14.12
N TYR A 181 -26.33 -8.21 -13.91
CA TYR A 181 -27.46 -8.87 -13.28
C TYR A 181 -28.46 -9.29 -14.34
N SER A 182 -29.06 -10.47 -14.16
CA SER A 182 -30.21 -10.89 -14.95
C SER A 182 -31.49 -10.47 -14.23
N ILE A 183 -32.39 -9.81 -14.97
CA ILE A 183 -33.71 -9.38 -14.49
C ILE A 183 -34.72 -10.43 -14.94
N HIS A 184 -35.40 -11.02 -13.97
CA HIS A 184 -36.49 -11.95 -14.19
C HIS A 184 -37.77 -11.41 -13.58
N TYR A 185 -38.90 -11.79 -14.14
CA TYR A 185 -40.19 -11.67 -13.50
C TYR A 185 -40.79 -13.06 -13.33
N THR A 186 -41.52 -13.25 -12.24
CA THR A 186 -42.32 -14.47 -12.06
C THR A 186 -43.77 -14.14 -12.36
N ASN A 187 -44.27 -14.68 -13.48
CA ASN A 187 -45.71 -14.78 -13.73
C ASN A 187 -46.16 -16.20 -13.42
N ILE A 188 -47.39 -16.36 -12.96
CA ILE A 188 -48.09 -17.65 -13.16
C ILE A 188 -48.19 -17.77 -14.67
N THR A 189 -47.54 -18.74 -15.31
CA THR A 189 -47.69 -18.93 -16.76
C THR A 189 -48.70 -20.01 -17.07
N GLU A 190 -49.09 -20.83 -16.08
CA GLU A 190 -49.99 -21.94 -16.29
C GLU A 190 -51.22 -21.84 -15.38
N VAL A 191 -52.41 -21.89 -15.97
CA VAL A 191 -53.67 -21.97 -15.24
C VAL A 191 -54.44 -23.19 -15.75
N ASN A 192 -54.72 -24.13 -14.84
CA ASN A 192 -55.42 -25.39 -15.16
C ASN A 192 -54.79 -26.22 -16.31
N GLY A 193 -53.45 -26.27 -16.41
CA GLY A 193 -52.79 -27.04 -17.48
C GLY A 193 -52.52 -26.25 -18.76
N VAL A 194 -52.94 -24.99 -18.84
CA VAL A 194 -52.80 -24.15 -20.05
C VAL A 194 -51.68 -23.14 -19.86
N ASP A 195 -50.67 -23.17 -20.73
CA ASP A 195 -49.57 -22.18 -20.77
C ASP A 195 -50.02 -20.89 -21.48
N TYR A 196 -49.84 -19.77 -20.79
CA TYR A 196 -50.15 -18.40 -21.19
C TYR A 196 -48.88 -17.56 -21.39
N SER A 197 -47.68 -18.16 -21.38
CA SER A 197 -46.39 -17.46 -21.58
C SER A 197 -46.38 -16.54 -22.81
N ALA A 198 -47.03 -16.95 -23.91
CA ALA A 198 -47.12 -16.18 -25.15
C ALA A 198 -48.02 -14.92 -25.08
N TYR A 199 -48.82 -14.77 -24.02
CA TYR A 199 -49.72 -13.62 -23.82
C TYR A 199 -49.12 -12.53 -22.93
N ILE A 200 -47.85 -12.68 -22.55
CA ILE A 200 -47.11 -11.74 -21.72
C ILE A 200 -46.08 -11.01 -22.59
N VAL A 201 -46.12 -9.68 -22.55
CA VAL A 201 -45.09 -8.84 -23.15
C VAL A 201 -44.30 -8.16 -22.04
N ASN A 202 -42.99 -8.44 -21.95
CA ASN A 202 -42.09 -7.74 -21.04
C ASN A 202 -41.46 -6.53 -21.75
N PRO A 203 -41.79 -5.28 -21.35
CA PRO A 203 -41.18 -4.08 -21.92
C PRO A 203 -39.77 -3.79 -21.39
N ASN A 204 -39.34 -4.47 -20.32
CA ASN A 204 -38.13 -4.14 -19.57
C ASN A 204 -36.88 -4.83 -20.11
N PRO A 205 -35.68 -4.27 -19.86
CA PRO A 205 -34.44 -4.96 -20.14
C PRO A 205 -34.35 -6.29 -19.37
N LEU A 206 -33.67 -7.27 -19.96
CA LEU A 206 -33.43 -8.58 -19.34
C LEU A 206 -32.19 -8.59 -18.45
N THR A 207 -31.37 -7.54 -18.52
CA THR A 207 -30.14 -7.42 -17.74
C THR A 207 -29.92 -6.00 -17.25
N TYR A 208 -29.16 -5.85 -16.18
CA TYR A 208 -28.79 -4.57 -15.61
C TYR A 208 -27.34 -4.57 -15.12
N LYS A 209 -26.62 -3.49 -15.38
CA LYS A 209 -25.36 -3.15 -14.71
C LYS A 209 -25.51 -1.83 -13.98
N VAL A 210 -24.78 -1.68 -12.87
CA VAL A 210 -24.74 -0.41 -12.13
C VAL A 210 -24.27 0.77 -12.98
N THR A 211 -23.49 0.51 -14.03
CA THR A 211 -23.06 1.52 -15.02
C THR A 211 -24.18 2.00 -15.94
N ASP A 212 -25.31 1.28 -16.02
CA ASP A 212 -26.47 1.68 -16.82
C ASP A 212 -27.28 2.80 -16.13
N GLY A 213 -26.94 3.13 -14.88
CA GLY A 213 -27.61 4.16 -14.10
C GLY A 213 -28.88 3.65 -13.42
N VAL A 214 -29.92 4.48 -13.39
CA VAL A 214 -31.22 4.13 -12.83
C VAL A 214 -32.08 3.51 -13.92
N VAL A 215 -32.71 2.37 -13.62
CA VAL A 215 -33.66 1.71 -14.52
C VAL A 215 -35.00 1.55 -13.80
N THR A 216 -36.07 2.06 -14.41
CA THR A 216 -37.44 1.85 -13.94
C THR A 216 -38.01 0.60 -14.60
N LEU A 217 -38.58 -0.30 -13.79
CA LEU A 217 -39.25 -1.49 -14.28
C LEU A 217 -40.77 -1.30 -14.27
N GLU A 218 -41.41 -1.60 -15.39
CA GLU A 218 -42.87 -1.57 -15.52
C GLU A 218 -43.45 -3.00 -15.45
N PRO A 219 -44.60 -3.24 -14.80
CA PRO A 219 -45.24 -4.55 -14.81
C PRO A 219 -45.41 -5.10 -16.24
N PRO A 220 -45.16 -6.39 -16.50
CA PRO A 220 -45.39 -7.00 -17.80
C PRO A 220 -46.84 -6.81 -18.25
N VAL A 221 -47.02 -6.53 -19.54
CA VAL A 221 -48.34 -6.34 -20.14
C VAL A 221 -48.97 -7.70 -20.39
N VAL A 222 -50.17 -7.90 -19.85
CA VAL A 222 -50.99 -9.11 -20.02
C VAL A 222 -52.08 -8.80 -21.05
N LEU A 223 -52.16 -9.59 -22.13
CA LEU A 223 -53.18 -9.40 -23.18
C LEU A 223 -54.60 -9.74 -22.66
N GLU A 224 -55.63 -9.12 -23.24
CA GLU A 224 -57.03 -9.29 -22.81
C GLU A 224 -57.45 -10.78 -22.70
N GLY A 225 -58.15 -11.11 -21.61
CA GLY A 225 -58.67 -12.46 -21.35
C GLY A 225 -57.71 -13.40 -20.62
N CYS A 226 -56.49 -12.95 -20.30
CA CYS A 226 -55.50 -13.73 -19.58
C CYS A 226 -55.63 -13.49 -18.05
N PRO A 227 -55.84 -14.53 -17.22
CA PRO A 227 -56.14 -14.38 -15.79
C PRO A 227 -54.89 -14.13 -14.90
N LEU A 228 -53.75 -13.82 -15.52
CA LEU A 228 -52.47 -13.76 -14.84
C LEU A 228 -52.28 -12.44 -14.11
N VAL A 229 -51.71 -12.54 -12.90
CA VAL A 229 -51.31 -11.37 -12.11
C VAL A 229 -49.80 -11.39 -12.00
N PHE A 230 -49.17 -10.28 -12.39
CA PHE A 230 -47.76 -10.08 -12.14
C PHE A 230 -47.48 -10.12 -10.64
N SER A 231 -46.49 -10.91 -10.22
CA SER A 231 -46.16 -11.03 -8.79
C SER A 231 -45.04 -10.08 -8.38
N ARG A 232 -43.86 -10.22 -8.99
CA ARG A 232 -42.64 -9.52 -8.55
C ARG A 232 -41.52 -9.63 -9.58
N TRP A 233 -40.56 -8.72 -9.42
CA TRP A 233 -39.27 -8.74 -10.08
C TRP A 233 -38.25 -9.51 -9.23
N VAL A 234 -37.32 -10.16 -9.91
CA VAL A 234 -36.22 -10.93 -9.30
C VAL A 234 -34.92 -10.55 -10.00
N LEU A 235 -33.93 -10.15 -9.20
CA LEU A 235 -32.59 -9.87 -9.69
C LEU A 235 -31.63 -11.00 -9.33
N VAL A 236 -30.95 -11.54 -10.33
CA VAL A 236 -29.96 -12.63 -10.19
C VAL A 236 -28.58 -12.09 -10.52
N LYS A 237 -27.62 -12.35 -9.63
CA LYS A 237 -26.24 -11.89 -9.78
C LYS A 237 -25.47 -12.80 -10.74
N GLY A 238 -24.91 -12.26 -11.82
CA GLY A 238 -24.21 -13.05 -12.83
C GLY A 238 -25.14 -14.07 -13.52
N ASN A 239 -24.60 -15.25 -13.82
CA ASN A 239 -25.32 -16.37 -14.45
C ASN A 239 -25.68 -17.49 -13.47
N ASP A 240 -25.46 -17.30 -12.17
CA ASP A 240 -25.52 -18.37 -11.18
C ASP A 240 -26.83 -18.31 -10.37
N TYR A 241 -27.73 -19.27 -10.61
CA TYR A 241 -29.03 -19.41 -9.94
C TYR A 241 -28.91 -19.83 -8.47
N THR A 242 -27.69 -19.99 -7.93
CA THR A 242 -27.44 -20.45 -6.57
C THR A 242 -27.20 -19.31 -5.56
N GLU A 243 -26.98 -18.08 -6.01
CA GLU A 243 -26.83 -16.92 -5.12
C GLU A 243 -28.20 -16.37 -4.66
N ARG A 244 -28.20 -15.70 -3.49
CA ARG A 244 -29.41 -15.09 -2.89
C ARG A 244 -30.02 -14.05 -3.84
N ASN A 245 -31.13 -14.42 -4.48
CA ASN A 245 -31.93 -13.54 -5.33
C ASN A 245 -32.52 -12.37 -4.53
N ALA A 246 -32.46 -11.15 -5.10
CA ALA A 246 -33.25 -10.03 -4.59
C ALA A 246 -34.66 -10.08 -5.16
N LEU A 247 -35.64 -9.80 -4.30
CA LEU A 247 -37.02 -9.61 -4.68
C LEU A 247 -37.30 -8.12 -4.75
N LEU A 248 -37.99 -7.70 -5.81
CA LEU A 248 -38.31 -6.31 -6.09
C LEU A 248 -39.82 -6.18 -6.32
N ASP A 249 -40.40 -5.08 -5.82
CA ASP A 249 -41.81 -4.78 -5.97
C ASP A 249 -42.17 -4.39 -7.42
N PRO A 250 -43.44 -4.53 -7.85
CA PRO A 250 -43.89 -4.30 -9.23
C PRO A 250 -43.60 -2.93 -9.84
N LEU A 251 -43.38 -1.91 -9.02
CA LEU A 251 -43.15 -0.52 -9.43
C LEU A 251 -41.80 0.01 -8.91
N SER A 252 -40.80 -0.86 -8.77
CA SER A 252 -39.50 -0.49 -8.20
C SER A 252 -38.60 0.19 -9.23
N GLU A 253 -37.90 1.23 -8.79
CA GLU A 253 -36.74 1.77 -9.48
C GLU A 253 -35.48 1.02 -9.03
N ILE A 254 -34.66 0.55 -9.96
CA ILE A 254 -33.34 -0.02 -9.65
C ILE A 254 -32.32 1.12 -9.64
N THR A 255 -31.77 1.40 -8.47
CA THR A 255 -30.64 2.33 -8.28
C THR A 255 -29.36 1.56 -7.94
N PRO A 256 -28.18 2.17 -8.13
CA PRO A 256 -26.90 1.59 -7.67
C PRO A 256 -26.91 1.13 -6.21
N GLU A 257 -27.64 1.84 -5.34
CA GLU A 257 -27.76 1.51 -3.91
C GLU A 257 -28.67 0.32 -3.64
N LEU A 258 -29.74 0.12 -4.42
CA LEU A 258 -30.70 -0.98 -4.24
C LEU A 258 -30.07 -2.36 -4.56
N VAL A 259 -29.04 -2.38 -5.40
CA VAL A 259 -28.25 -3.58 -5.74
C VAL A 259 -27.40 -4.07 -4.55
N VAL A 260 -27.33 -3.31 -3.45
CA VAL A 260 -26.79 -3.74 -2.15
C VAL A 260 -27.83 -4.64 -1.45
N ILE A 261 -27.94 -5.91 -1.87
CA ILE A 261 -29.03 -6.79 -1.39
C ILE A 261 -28.83 -7.14 0.11
N ARG A 262 -29.53 -6.42 0.99
CA ARG A 262 -29.92 -6.92 2.32
C ARG A 262 -31.25 -7.65 2.19
N SER A 263 -31.28 -8.89 2.68
CA SER A 263 -32.41 -9.81 2.57
C SER A 263 -33.59 -9.31 3.39
N VAL A 264 -34.72 -9.02 2.75
CA VAL A 264 -36.01 -8.86 3.43
C VAL A 264 -37.07 -9.64 2.65
N PHE A 265 -37.53 -10.75 3.23
CA PHE A 265 -38.76 -11.42 2.78
C PHE A 265 -39.93 -10.81 3.55
N ILE A 266 -40.99 -10.39 2.85
CA ILE A 266 -42.31 -10.18 3.47
C ILE A 266 -43.31 -11.07 2.74
N ARG A 267 -44.06 -11.85 3.54
CA ARG A 267 -45.19 -12.68 3.11
C ARG A 267 -46.34 -11.78 2.66
N ALA A 268 -46.94 -12.07 1.51
CA ALA A 268 -48.32 -11.69 1.26
C ALA A 268 -49.25 -12.76 1.84
N VAL A 269 -50.17 -12.32 2.70
CA VAL A 269 -51.37 -13.07 3.09
C VAL A 269 -52.43 -12.72 2.04
N TRP A 270 -53.10 -13.73 1.49
CA TRP A 270 -54.21 -13.55 0.55
C TRP A 270 -55.54 -13.49 1.32
N GLU A 271 -56.44 -12.59 0.89
CA GLU A 271 -57.90 -12.73 1.08
C GLU A 271 -58.54 -13.20 -0.22
#